data_AF-A0A366WKV2-F1
#
_entry.id   AF-A0A366WKV2-F1
#
_cell.length_a   1.000
_cell.length_b   1.000
_cell.length_c   1.000
_cell.angle_alpha   90.00
_cell.angle_beta   90.00
_cell.angle_gamma   90.00
#
_symmetry.space_group_name_H-M   'P 1'
#
loop_
_entity.id
_entity.type
_entity.pdbx_description
1 polymer ?
#
loop_
_entity_poly.entity_id
_entity_poly.type
_entity_poly.pdbx_seq_one_letter_code
_entity_poly.pdbx_strand_id
1 'polypeptide(L)'
;MIWDKKLSAGMVLGLLLLSGCALGPDRPEGSPGGSASGQSAATDKSETALQEAFAEAVVLMENGDVEEAARRFEQMAAQHPERTGPLVNLGVIAFQAGDSELAQARFNEVLVLNPEHRVAHNHLGVIARNAGDFKAAEQHYRAALSADPEYLPALLNLAFLLDIYLGEPAQALPLYERYKTLAVEPDPKLEDWIYDAKNRI
;
A
#
# COMPACT_ATOMS: atom_id res chain seq x y z
N MET A 1 17.94 30.04 17.89
CA MET A 1 19.24 29.35 17.80
C MET A 1 19.00 28.12 16.92
N ILE A 2 19.53 28.16 15.68
CA ILE A 2 19.70 27.07 14.71
C ILE A 2 18.44 26.23 14.39
N TRP A 3 17.57 26.79 13.54
CA TRP A 3 16.68 25.99 12.69
C TRP A 3 17.43 25.78 11.37
N ASP A 4 18.20 24.70 11.30
CA ASP A 4 19.04 24.42 10.14
C ASP A 4 18.20 23.87 8.98
N LYS A 5 18.43 24.50 7.82
CA LYS A 5 17.76 24.31 6.54
C LYS A 5 18.13 22.97 5.89
N LYS A 6 17.61 21.85 6.40
CA LYS A 6 17.69 20.52 5.77
C LYS A 6 16.37 19.73 5.76
N LEU A 7 15.24 20.41 5.66
CA LEU A 7 13.98 19.80 5.23
C LEU A 7 13.87 19.90 3.70
N SER A 8 14.75 19.19 3.00
CA SER A 8 14.74 19.11 1.53
C SER A 8 15.11 17.67 1.13
N ALA A 9 14.11 16.82 1.17
CA ALA A 9 13.91 15.66 0.30
C ALA A 9 12.69 14.94 0.87
N GLY A 10 11.66 14.73 0.06
CA GLY A 10 10.50 13.94 0.45
C GLY A 10 10.98 12.59 0.97
N MET A 11 10.83 12.38 2.28
CA MET A 11 11.10 11.10 2.91
C MET A 11 9.95 10.19 2.54
N VAL A 12 10.02 9.63 1.33
CA VAL A 12 9.38 8.35 1.05
C VAL A 12 10.09 7.39 1.99
N LEU A 13 9.46 7.10 3.13
CA LEU A 13 9.83 5.92 3.92
C LEU A 13 9.51 4.72 3.02
N GLY A 14 10.48 4.40 2.15
CA GLY A 14 10.54 3.20 1.36
C GLY A 14 10.84 2.04 2.30
N LEU A 15 9.85 1.68 3.13
CA LEU A 15 9.73 0.31 3.58
C LEU A 15 9.26 -0.47 2.36
N LEU A 16 10.24 -0.98 1.62
CA LEU A 16 10.08 -2.15 0.75
C LEU A 16 9.54 -3.27 1.64
N LEU A 17 8.22 -3.31 1.82
CA LEU A 17 7.55 -4.45 2.39
C LEU A 17 7.46 -5.49 1.28
N LEU A 18 8.33 -6.48 1.41
CA LEU A 18 8.20 -7.80 0.83
C LEU A 18 6.73 -8.27 0.87
N SER A 19 6.29 -8.73 -0.30
CA SER A 19 5.29 -9.79 -0.50
C SER A 19 3.97 -9.67 0.24
N GLY A 20 3.12 -8.75 -0.23
CA GLY A 20 1.67 -8.96 -0.15
C GLY A 20 1.22 -9.88 -1.27
N CYS A 21 1.40 -11.20 -1.12
CA CYS A 21 0.73 -12.20 -1.96
C CYS A 21 -0.77 -12.16 -1.70
N ALA A 22 -1.49 -11.18 -2.27
CA ALA A 22 -2.93 -11.18 -2.31
C ALA A 22 -3.40 -11.74 -3.66
N LEU A 23 -3.19 -13.05 -3.86
CA LEU A 23 -4.10 -13.86 -4.67
C LEU A 23 -4.97 -14.64 -3.67
N GLY A 24 -6.05 -14.04 -3.18
CA GLY A 24 -7.09 -14.73 -2.43
C GLY A 24 -8.44 -14.55 -3.13
N PRO A 25 -9.28 -15.59 -3.26
CA PRO A 25 -10.52 -15.48 -4.02
C PRO A 25 -11.65 -14.92 -3.13
N ASP A 26 -12.31 -13.85 -3.58
CA ASP A 26 -13.59 -13.41 -3.02
C ASP A 26 -14.72 -14.16 -3.73
N ARG A 27 -15.22 -15.24 -3.13
CA ARG A 27 -16.53 -15.80 -3.49
C ARG A 27 -17.48 -15.78 -2.29
N PRO A 28 -18.66 -15.14 -2.40
CA PRO A 28 -19.72 -15.32 -1.41
C PRO A 28 -20.34 -16.71 -1.57
N GLU A 29 -20.45 -17.45 -0.47
CA GLU A 29 -21.04 -18.79 -0.44
C GLU A 29 -22.54 -18.75 -0.80
N GLY A 30 -22.86 -19.30 -1.97
CA GLY A 30 -24.22 -19.67 -2.37
C GLY A 30 -24.19 -21.03 -3.06
N SER A 31 -24.74 -22.05 -2.40
CA SER A 31 -25.04 -23.38 -2.99
C SER A 31 -26.00 -23.25 -4.20
N PRO A 32 -25.94 -24.12 -5.24
CA PRO A 32 -26.23 -25.55 -5.09
C PRO A 32 -25.41 -26.51 -5.97
N GLY A 33 -25.58 -27.82 -5.68
CA GLY A 33 -24.83 -28.92 -6.26
C GLY A 33 -24.93 -29.10 -7.78
N GLY A 34 -23.91 -29.75 -8.32
CA GLY A 34 -23.79 -30.18 -9.71
C GLY A 34 -22.36 -30.62 -10.00
N SER A 35 -22.19 -31.84 -10.52
CA SER A 35 -20.93 -32.50 -10.83
C SER A 35 -19.89 -31.62 -11.55
N ALA A 36 -18.73 -31.37 -10.91
CA ALA A 36 -17.65 -30.56 -11.47
C ALA A 36 -16.25 -31.18 -11.24
N SER A 37 -16.01 -32.41 -11.72
CA SER A 37 -14.66 -33.01 -11.65
C SER A 37 -13.70 -32.56 -12.76
N GLY A 38 -14.17 -31.80 -13.76
CA GLY A 38 -13.36 -31.34 -14.91
C GLY A 38 -13.01 -29.85 -14.94
N GLN A 39 -13.78 -28.98 -14.26
CA GLN A 39 -13.54 -27.53 -14.28
C GLN A 39 -12.48 -27.10 -13.27
N SER A 40 -12.45 -27.73 -12.09
CA SER A 40 -11.51 -27.42 -11.00
C SER A 40 -10.04 -27.53 -11.42
N ALA A 41 -9.66 -28.57 -12.17
CA ALA A 41 -8.26 -28.78 -12.55
C ALA A 41 -7.75 -27.81 -13.64
N ALA A 42 -8.64 -27.29 -14.50
CA ALA A 42 -8.27 -26.32 -15.53
C ALA A 42 -8.21 -24.90 -14.95
N THR A 43 -9.12 -24.55 -14.04
CA THR A 43 -9.07 -23.30 -13.29
C THR A 43 -7.86 -23.24 -12.36
N ASP A 44 -7.50 -24.35 -11.69
CA ASP A 44 -6.31 -24.41 -10.83
C ASP A 44 -5.00 -24.21 -11.62
N LYS A 45 -4.91 -24.75 -12.84
CA LYS A 45 -3.75 -24.55 -13.71
C LYS A 45 -3.63 -23.10 -14.19
N SER A 46 -4.75 -22.47 -14.53
CA SER A 46 -4.76 -21.06 -14.95
C SER A 46 -4.43 -20.12 -13.80
N GLU A 47 -4.91 -20.41 -12.59
CA GLU A 47 -4.61 -19.63 -11.39
C GLU A 47 -3.13 -19.75 -11.02
N THR A 48 -2.59 -20.98 -11.03
CA THR A 48 -1.17 -21.23 -10.76
C THR A 48 -0.29 -20.47 -11.76
N ALA A 49 -0.62 -20.52 -13.06
CA ALA A 49 0.14 -19.81 -14.08
C ALA A 49 0.10 -18.28 -13.90
N LEU A 50 -1.04 -17.72 -13.50
CA LEU A 50 -1.16 -16.29 -13.18
C LEU A 50 -0.31 -15.93 -11.95
N GLN A 51 -0.33 -16.77 -10.92
CA GLN A 51 0.45 -16.58 -9.70
C GLN A 51 1.96 -16.60 -9.97
N GLU A 52 2.42 -17.55 -10.79
CA GLU A 52 3.82 -17.66 -11.21
C GLU A 52 4.23 -16.43 -12.02
N ALA A 53 3.44 -16.05 -13.02
CA ALA A 53 3.74 -14.88 -13.85
C ALA A 53 3.76 -13.59 -13.01
N PHE A 54 2.86 -13.46 -12.03
CA PHE A 54 2.83 -12.33 -11.10
C PHE A 54 4.11 -12.28 -10.24
N ALA A 55 4.54 -13.43 -9.70
CA ALA A 55 5.77 -13.52 -8.92
C ALA A 55 7.00 -13.15 -9.76
N GLU A 56 7.08 -13.60 -11.02
CA GLU A 56 8.14 -13.20 -11.95
C GLU A 56 8.16 -11.69 -12.20
N ALA A 57 7.00 -11.07 -12.39
CA ALA A 57 6.89 -9.62 -12.58
C ALA A 57 7.33 -8.83 -11.33
N VAL A 58 7.05 -9.33 -10.13
CA VAL A 58 7.56 -8.74 -8.88
C VAL A 58 9.09 -8.85 -8.81
N VAL A 59 9.67 -10.00 -9.14
CA VAL A 59 11.14 -10.19 -9.15
C VAL A 59 11.81 -9.23 -10.15
N LEU A 60 11.22 -9.03 -11.34
CA LEU A 60 11.71 -8.04 -12.29
C LEU A 60 11.71 -6.63 -11.70
N MET A 61 10.63 -6.24 -11.03
CA MET A 61 10.52 -4.94 -10.35
C MET A 61 11.58 -4.78 -9.25
N GLU A 62 11.81 -5.82 -8.45
CA GLU A 62 12.82 -5.82 -7.38
C GLU A 62 14.26 -5.75 -7.91
N ASN A 63 14.52 -6.33 -9.08
CA ASN A 63 15.82 -6.26 -9.76
C ASN A 63 16.06 -4.94 -10.51
N GLY A 64 15.05 -4.08 -10.59
CA GLY A 64 15.12 -2.81 -11.32
C GLY A 64 14.78 -2.92 -12.81
N ASP A 65 14.33 -4.07 -13.30
CA ASP A 65 13.81 -4.27 -14.66
C ASP A 65 12.36 -3.74 -14.77
N VAL A 66 12.16 -2.48 -14.37
CA VAL A 66 10.86 -1.87 -14.10
C VAL A 66 9.97 -1.78 -15.35
N GLU A 67 10.54 -1.50 -16.52
CA GLU A 67 9.78 -1.43 -17.77
C GLU A 67 9.20 -2.80 -18.17
N GLU A 68 9.98 -3.87 -18.01
CA GLU A 68 9.51 -5.22 -18.31
C GLU A 68 8.48 -5.67 -17.26
N ALA A 69 8.69 -5.37 -15.97
CA ALA A 69 7.71 -5.61 -14.93
C ALA A 69 6.37 -4.92 -15.22
N ALA A 70 6.40 -3.63 -15.59
CA ALA A 70 5.22 -2.87 -15.96
C ALA A 70 4.48 -3.54 -17.13
N ARG A 71 5.19 -3.92 -18.20
CA ARG A 71 4.60 -4.61 -19.35
C ARG A 71 3.91 -5.92 -18.96
N ARG A 72 4.49 -6.69 -18.02
CA ARG A 72 3.90 -7.93 -17.50
C ARG A 72 2.62 -7.65 -16.71
N PHE A 73 2.64 -6.65 -15.84
CA PHE A 73 1.45 -6.27 -15.07
C PHE A 73 0.34 -5.71 -15.97
N GLU A 74 0.66 -4.92 -17.00
CA GLU A 74 -0.33 -4.45 -17.98
C GLU A 74 -1.01 -5.61 -18.71
N GLN A 75 -0.22 -6.60 -19.14
CA GLN A 75 -0.76 -7.80 -19.78
C GLN A 75 -1.69 -8.56 -18.83
N MET A 76 -1.31 -8.75 -17.56
CA MET A 76 -2.16 -9.41 -16.57
C MET A 76 -3.43 -8.62 -16.29
N ALA A 77 -3.35 -7.30 -16.13
CA ALA A 77 -4.51 -6.44 -15.91
C ALA A 77 -5.49 -6.51 -17.10
N ALA A 78 -4.99 -6.61 -18.33
CA ALA A 78 -5.82 -6.76 -19.52
C ALA A 78 -6.49 -8.15 -19.61
N GLN A 79 -5.79 -9.21 -19.18
CA GLN A 79 -6.30 -10.59 -19.22
C GLN A 79 -7.22 -10.93 -18.05
N HIS A 80 -7.01 -10.29 -16.90
CA HIS A 80 -7.68 -10.53 -15.63
C HIS A 80 -8.12 -9.21 -14.99
N PRO A 81 -9.08 -8.48 -15.60
CA PRO A 81 -9.47 -7.15 -15.16
C PRO A 81 -10.13 -7.12 -13.77
N GLU A 82 -10.54 -8.27 -13.24
CA GLU A 82 -11.06 -8.42 -11.88
C GLU A 82 -9.96 -8.47 -10.80
N ARG A 83 -8.69 -8.64 -11.18
CA ARG A 83 -7.57 -8.78 -10.25
C ARG A 83 -6.91 -7.43 -9.98
N THR A 84 -6.89 -7.02 -8.71
CA THR A 84 -6.29 -5.75 -8.29
C THR A 84 -4.76 -5.79 -8.25
N GLY A 85 -4.15 -6.97 -8.04
CA GLY A 85 -2.70 -7.12 -7.85
C GLY A 85 -1.85 -6.43 -8.92
N PRO A 86 -2.08 -6.68 -10.23
CA PRO A 86 -1.34 -6.02 -11.30
C PRO A 86 -1.52 -4.49 -11.30
N LEU A 87 -2.75 -4.00 -11.09
CA LEU A 87 -3.04 -2.56 -11.04
C LEU A 87 -2.34 -1.86 -9.87
N VAL A 88 -2.31 -2.50 -8.70
CA VAL A 88 -1.57 -2.00 -7.52
C VAL A 88 -0.09 -1.84 -7.85
N ASN A 89 0.53 -2.84 -8.47
CA ASN A 89 1.95 -2.77 -8.81
C ASN A 89 2.25 -1.72 -9.89
N LEU A 90 1.36 -1.56 -10.89
CA LEU A 90 1.47 -0.45 -11.85
C LEU A 90 1.39 0.93 -11.16
N GLY A 91 0.50 1.07 -10.18
CA GLY A 91 0.43 2.28 -9.35
C GLY A 91 1.70 2.52 -8.54
N VAL A 92 2.29 1.47 -7.97
CA VAL A 92 3.57 1.54 -7.23
C VAL A 92 4.71 1.94 -8.16
N ILE A 93 4.80 1.34 -9.35
CA ILE A 93 5.81 1.68 -10.36
C ILE A 93 5.69 3.16 -10.76
N ALA A 94 4.49 3.63 -11.08
CA ALA A 94 4.26 5.03 -11.43
C ALA A 94 4.62 5.97 -10.27
N PHE A 95 4.25 5.61 -9.04
CA PHE A 95 4.58 6.38 -7.83
C PHE A 95 6.10 6.49 -7.63
N GLN A 96 6.84 5.40 -7.80
CA GLN A 96 8.30 5.36 -7.70
C GLN A 96 8.98 6.16 -8.82
N ALA A 97 8.39 6.19 -10.02
CA ALA A 97 8.82 7.02 -11.13
C ALA A 97 8.52 8.53 -10.93
N GLY A 98 7.76 8.89 -9.88
CA GLY A 98 7.34 10.26 -9.61
C GLY A 98 6.12 10.72 -10.41
N ASP A 99 5.51 9.85 -11.21
CA ASP A 99 4.28 10.12 -11.95
C ASP A 99 3.07 9.94 -11.02
N SER A 100 2.80 10.99 -10.25
CA SER A 100 1.75 10.97 -9.21
C SER A 100 0.35 10.89 -9.82
N GLU A 101 0.16 11.49 -10.99
CA GLU A 101 -1.10 11.47 -11.74
C GLU A 101 -1.44 10.05 -12.21
N LEU A 102 -0.48 9.35 -12.84
CA LEU A 102 -0.67 7.97 -13.28
C LEU A 102 -0.84 7.04 -12.07
N ALA A 103 -0.03 7.22 -11.02
CA ALA A 103 -0.16 6.42 -9.80
C ALA A 103 -1.55 6.57 -9.18
N GLN A 104 -2.04 7.80 -9.05
CA GLN A 104 -3.39 8.07 -8.53
C GLN A 104 -4.47 7.41 -9.40
N ALA A 105 -4.35 7.48 -10.73
CA ALA A 105 -5.27 6.81 -11.63
C ALA A 105 -5.32 5.29 -11.38
N ARG A 106 -4.15 4.63 -11.30
CA ARG A 106 -4.06 3.19 -11.05
C ARG A 106 -4.62 2.79 -9.68
N PHE A 107 -4.30 3.54 -8.62
CA PHE A 107 -4.86 3.25 -7.30
C PHE A 107 -6.38 3.49 -7.23
N ASN A 108 -6.90 4.47 -7.97
CA ASN A 108 -8.36 4.65 -8.07
C ASN A 108 -9.03 3.50 -8.83
N GLU A 109 -8.43 2.98 -9.89
CA GLU A 109 -8.92 1.76 -10.57
C GLU A 109 -8.98 0.57 -9.59
N VAL A 110 -7.97 0.42 -8.73
CA VAL A 110 -7.98 -0.60 -7.66
C VAL A 110 -9.16 -0.40 -6.72
N LEU A 111 -9.44 0.84 -6.29
CA LEU A 111 -10.54 1.14 -5.37
C LEU A 111 -11.93 0.98 -6.00
N VAL A 112 -12.06 1.06 -7.33
CA VAL A 112 -13.29 0.71 -8.04
C VAL A 112 -13.58 -0.79 -7.91
N LEU A 113 -12.55 -1.63 -7.96
CA LEU A 113 -12.67 -3.09 -7.85
C LEU A 113 -12.78 -3.56 -6.40
N ASN A 114 -11.98 -2.96 -5.51
CA ASN A 114 -11.96 -3.25 -4.08
C ASN A 114 -11.90 -1.93 -3.28
N PRO A 115 -13.05 -1.41 -2.84
CA PRO A 115 -13.12 -0.17 -2.08
C PRO A 115 -12.37 -0.16 -0.75
N GLU A 116 -12.05 -1.33 -0.18
CA GLU A 116 -11.33 -1.47 1.09
C GLU A 116 -9.85 -1.82 0.88
N HIS A 117 -9.30 -1.59 -0.31
CA HIS A 117 -7.92 -1.99 -0.61
C HIS A 117 -6.88 -1.14 0.13
N ARG A 118 -6.39 -1.63 1.27
CA ARG A 118 -5.48 -0.92 2.18
C ARG A 118 -4.23 -0.31 1.52
N VAL A 119 -3.61 -1.02 0.57
CA VAL A 119 -2.38 -0.56 -0.10
C VAL A 119 -2.67 0.65 -0.99
N ALA A 120 -3.79 0.64 -1.72
CA ALA A 120 -4.17 1.71 -2.62
C ALA A 120 -4.53 2.96 -1.82
N HIS A 121 -5.30 2.80 -0.74
CA HIS A 121 -5.56 3.88 0.21
C HIS A 121 -4.27 4.45 0.81
N ASN A 122 -3.33 3.62 1.26
CA ASN A 122 -2.07 4.13 1.80
C ASN A 122 -1.29 4.96 0.77
N HIS A 123 -1.15 4.50 -0.47
CA HIS A 123 -0.43 5.27 -1.49
C HIS A 123 -1.17 6.56 -1.90
N LEU A 124 -2.50 6.53 -2.02
CA LEU A 124 -3.29 7.76 -2.24
C LEU A 124 -3.13 8.74 -1.08
N GLY A 125 -3.02 8.25 0.15
CA GLY A 125 -2.70 9.07 1.32
C GLY A 125 -1.32 9.73 1.22
N VAL A 126 -0.31 8.99 0.74
CA VAL A 126 1.04 9.53 0.52
C VAL A 126 1.04 10.58 -0.59
N ILE A 127 0.36 10.32 -1.71
CA ILE A 127 0.21 11.26 -2.82
C ILE A 127 -0.47 12.55 -2.34
N ALA A 128 -1.60 12.44 -1.62
CA ALA A 128 -2.32 13.58 -1.08
C ALA A 128 -1.46 14.39 -0.09
N ARG A 129 -0.73 13.72 0.80
CA ARG A 129 0.19 14.38 1.74
C ARG A 129 1.28 15.15 0.99
N ASN A 130 1.87 14.55 -0.04
CA ASN A 130 2.91 15.20 -0.85
C ASN A 130 2.36 16.42 -1.62
N ALA A 131 1.08 16.38 -2.02
CA ALA A 131 0.38 17.51 -2.61
C ALA A 131 -0.06 18.58 -1.58
N GLY A 132 0.13 18.33 -0.28
CA GLY A 132 -0.31 19.23 0.80
C GLY A 132 -1.79 19.11 1.17
N ASP A 133 -2.53 18.18 0.57
CA ASP A 133 -3.91 17.88 0.97
C ASP A 133 -3.92 16.91 2.17
N PHE A 134 -3.60 17.45 3.34
CA PHE A 134 -3.51 16.68 4.58
C PHE A 134 -4.86 16.09 4.99
N LYS A 135 -5.97 16.74 4.62
CA LYS A 135 -7.32 16.22 4.90
C LYS A 135 -7.59 14.95 4.11
N ALA A 136 -7.32 14.95 2.80
CA ALA A 136 -7.46 13.75 1.99
C ALA A 136 -6.46 12.66 2.40
N ALA A 137 -5.23 13.04 2.77
CA ALA A 137 -4.23 12.11 3.27
C ALA A 137 -4.72 11.37 4.52
N GLU A 138 -5.24 12.11 5.51
CA GLU A 138 -5.79 11.53 6.73
C GLU A 138 -6.94 10.57 6.45
N GLN A 139 -7.89 10.99 5.59
CA GLN A 139 -9.02 10.15 5.19
C GLN A 139 -8.57 8.82 4.59
N HIS A 140 -7.59 8.86 3.69
CA HIS A 140 -7.07 7.66 3.06
C HIS A 140 -6.29 6.76 4.03
N TYR A 141 -5.43 7.30 4.89
CA TYR A 141 -4.76 6.47 5.89
C TYR A 141 -5.73 5.82 6.87
N ARG A 142 -6.77 6.55 7.30
CA ARG A 142 -7.83 5.98 8.15
C ARG A 142 -8.62 4.90 7.43
N ALA A 143 -8.91 5.07 6.13
CA ALA A 143 -9.55 4.02 5.33
C ALA A 143 -8.68 2.77 5.22
N ALA A 144 -7.36 2.93 5.02
CA ALA A 144 -6.43 1.79 5.03
C ALA A 144 -6.43 1.04 6.38
N LEU A 145 -6.49 1.77 7.50
CA LEU A 145 -6.58 1.19 8.84
C LEU A 145 -7.96 0.64 9.20
N SER A 146 -9.02 1.09 8.52
CA SER A 146 -10.34 0.49 8.65
C SER A 146 -10.37 -0.89 8.01
N ALA A 147 -9.71 -1.04 6.84
CA ALA A 147 -9.60 -2.31 6.14
C ALA A 147 -8.65 -3.29 6.84
N ASP A 148 -7.53 -2.80 7.37
CA ASP A 148 -6.58 -3.57 8.14
C ASP A 148 -5.99 -2.73 9.28
N PRO A 149 -6.51 -2.90 10.50
CA PRO A 149 -6.08 -2.13 11.66
C PRO A 149 -4.59 -2.25 11.99
N GLU A 150 -3.92 -3.33 11.56
CA GLU A 150 -2.50 -3.61 11.88
C GLU A 150 -1.57 -3.24 10.72
N TYR A 151 -2.09 -2.61 9.66
CA TYR A 151 -1.30 -2.26 8.50
C TYR A 151 -0.24 -1.20 8.82
N LEU A 152 0.98 -1.68 9.06
CA LEU A 152 2.12 -0.91 9.53
C LEU A 152 2.40 0.39 8.74
N PRO A 153 2.39 0.39 7.39
CA PRO A 153 2.59 1.63 6.62
C PRO A 153 1.56 2.71 6.94
N ALA A 154 0.28 2.34 7.05
CA ALA A 154 -0.77 3.30 7.34
C ALA A 154 -0.72 3.80 8.79
N LEU A 155 -0.36 2.93 9.75
CA LEU A 155 -0.14 3.35 11.14
C LEU A 155 0.95 4.43 11.22
N LEU A 156 2.10 4.17 10.60
CA LEU A 156 3.23 5.08 10.65
C LEU A 156 2.96 6.37 9.87
N ASN A 157 2.37 6.26 8.68
CA ASN A 157 2.05 7.43 7.86
C ASN A 157 0.99 8.34 8.50
N LEU A 158 -0.04 7.77 9.14
CA LEU A 158 -1.04 8.55 9.86
C LEU A 158 -0.44 9.20 11.11
N ALA A 159 0.37 8.47 11.87
CA ALA A 159 1.06 9.02 13.04
C ALA A 159 1.93 10.22 12.64
N PHE A 160 2.73 10.07 11.58
CA PHE A 160 3.59 11.14 11.07
C PHE A 160 2.78 12.33 10.53
N LEU A 161 1.67 12.08 9.84
CA LEU A 161 0.77 13.13 9.37
C LEU A 161 0.22 13.96 10.53
N LEU A 162 -0.38 13.29 11.52
CA LEU A 162 -0.97 13.92 12.71
C LEU A 162 0.08 14.71 13.49
N ASP A 163 1.25 14.12 13.66
CA ASP A 163 2.30 14.69 14.48
C ASP A 163 2.98 15.90 13.84
N ILE A 164 3.54 15.70 12.65
CA ILE A 164 4.46 16.65 12.02
C ILE A 164 3.71 17.71 11.22
N TYR A 165 2.64 17.33 10.53
CA TYR A 165 1.94 18.23 9.62
C TYR A 165 0.74 18.90 10.26
N LEU A 166 0.00 18.18 11.11
CA LEU A 166 -1.21 18.70 11.76
C LEU A 166 -0.95 19.23 13.17
N GLY A 167 0.18 18.89 13.79
CA GLY A 167 0.52 19.37 15.13
C GLY A 167 -0.37 18.77 16.22
N GLU A 168 -0.82 17.53 16.02
CA GLU A 168 -1.71 16.77 16.90
C GLU A 168 -1.00 15.57 17.55
N PRO A 169 0.09 15.80 18.33
CA PRO A 169 0.92 14.72 18.88
C PRO A 169 0.14 13.78 19.81
N ALA A 170 -0.90 14.27 20.48
CA ALA A 170 -1.77 13.47 21.34
C ALA A 170 -2.50 12.35 20.55
N GLN A 171 -2.85 12.61 19.28
CA GLN A 171 -3.48 11.61 18.42
C GLN A 171 -2.45 10.71 17.73
N ALA A 172 -1.25 11.21 17.46
CA ALA A 172 -0.18 10.45 16.83
C ALA A 172 0.45 9.41 17.77
N LEU A 173 0.66 9.76 19.05
CA LEU A 173 1.33 8.92 20.03
C LEU A 173 0.78 7.48 20.13
N PRO A 174 -0.54 7.24 20.26
CA PRO A 174 -1.06 5.87 20.32
C PRO A 174 -0.81 5.07 19.03
N LEU A 175 -0.70 5.73 17.88
CA LEU A 175 -0.39 5.07 16.61
C LEU A 175 1.09 4.67 16.52
N TYR A 176 2.01 5.53 16.98
CA TYR A 176 3.43 5.17 17.09
C TYR A 176 3.67 4.00 18.03
N GLU A 177 3.04 4.00 19.21
CA GLU A 177 3.17 2.90 20.19
C GLU A 177 2.57 1.59 19.66
N ARG A 178 1.48 1.67 18.89
CA ARG A 178 0.91 0.50 18.20
C ARG A 178 1.85 -0.02 17.11
N TYR A 179 2.40 0.86 16.27
CA TYR A 179 3.40 0.49 15.26
C TYR A 179 4.62 -0.18 15.91
N LYS A 180 5.14 0.39 17.01
CA LYS A 180 6.25 -0.16 17.80
C LYS A 180 6.00 -1.59 18.26
N THR A 181 4.77 -1.88 18.69
CA THR A 181 4.40 -3.20 19.21
C THR A 181 4.29 -4.26 18.11
N LEU A 182 3.86 -3.86 16.91
CA LEU A 182 3.59 -4.76 15.79
C LEU A 182 4.79 -4.95 14.85
N ALA A 183 5.66 -3.95 14.73
CA ALA A 183 6.82 -4.01 13.84
C ALA A 183 7.93 -4.89 14.41
N VAL A 184 8.39 -5.87 13.62
CA VAL A 184 9.52 -6.74 13.99
C VAL A 184 10.83 -5.95 14.05
N GLU A 185 11.02 -5.04 13.09
CA GLU A 185 12.16 -4.14 13.01
C GLU A 185 11.63 -2.71 12.75
N PRO A 186 11.31 -1.93 13.81
CA PRO A 186 10.79 -0.58 13.64
C PRO A 186 11.84 0.39 13.09
N ASP A 187 11.39 1.52 12.56
CA ASP A 187 12.28 2.62 12.17
C ASP A 187 13.20 3.00 13.35
N PRO A 188 14.53 3.12 13.14
CA PRO A 188 15.47 3.47 14.20
C PRO A 188 15.16 4.78 14.93
N LYS A 189 14.44 5.70 14.29
CA LYS A 189 14.04 7.01 14.85
C LYS A 189 12.69 6.98 15.57
N LEU A 190 11.99 5.83 15.59
CA LEU A 190 10.67 5.73 16.17
C LEU A 190 10.64 6.17 17.65
N GLU A 191 11.67 5.80 18.42
CA GLU A 191 11.77 6.18 19.83
C GLU A 191 11.94 7.69 20.00
N ASP A 192 12.69 8.34 19.11
CA ASP A 192 12.86 9.80 19.11
C ASP A 192 11.52 10.49 18.81
N TRP A 193 10.77 10.00 17.82
CA TRP A 193 9.45 10.54 17.49
C TRP A 193 8.46 10.38 18.65
N ILE A 194 8.45 9.21 19.31
CA ILE A 194 7.62 8.97 20.49
C ILE A 194 8.00 9.91 21.64
N TYR A 195 9.30 10.08 21.90
CA TYR A 195 9.81 10.97 22.93
C TYR A 195 9.40 12.43 22.66
N ASP A 196 9.60 12.90 21.43
CA ASP A 196 9.24 14.26 21.01
C ASP A 196 7.73 14.51 21.04
N ALA A 197 6.91 13.52 20.66
CA ALA A 197 5.45 13.61 20.77
C ALA A 197 5.01 13.72 22.24
N LYS A 198 5.58 12.90 23.14
CA LYS A 198 5.29 12.95 24.58
C LYS A 198 5.62 14.30 25.22
N ASN A 199 6.68 14.98 24.77
CA ASN A 199 7.08 16.28 25.30
C ASN A 199 6.22 17.46 24.78
N ARG A 200 5.36 17.24 23.78
CA ARG A 200 4.49 18.27 23.17
C ARG A 200 3.02 18.18 23.60
N ILE A 201 2.69 17.29 24.53
CA ILE A 201 1.36 17.09 25.12
C ILE A 201 1.38 17.56 26.57
#